data_AF-A0A1G9FW91-F1
#
_entry.id   AF-A0A1G9FW91-F1
#
_cell.length_a   1.000
_cell.length_b   1.000
_cell.length_c   1.000
_cell.angle_alpha   90.00
_cell.angle_beta   90.00
_cell.angle_gamma   90.00
#
_symmetry.space_group_name_H-M   'P 1'
#
loop_
_entity.id
_entity.type
_entity.pdbx_description
1 polymer ?
#
loop_
_entity_poly.entity_id
_entity_poly.type
_entity_poly.pdbx_seq_one_letter_code
_entity_poly.pdbx_strand_id
1 'polypeptide(L)'
;MKIYIIQKESDSISSHLPNTDFVDLSQLTVDDSVQPIIKPQGIEHAEFCRGYPLSQFELSVYNRHYHAWKDLADSGDEYGIVLENVNTILYTMSEIRALVSAFDSSWQIYFPFDGFKKKTMLSDSYVLGFRWGTDAYFVNRSCLPLLLSHTKIAAPVDEQLLLFNKKNLINIDYEEIDVFEYGDSIAYEKDCNKSKLDQILGTNVWSKEDLSIVQQMLNDLSGLFNENGIDFFISDGTLLGYVRHRQIMAWDDDIDLSIERSEVPKLLKAVNSSKKYNILKRYWGKYKYEYYKIWNNKSDQIRDLPYGFPFVDVWIYDNKENDIVYNHGLEVPLNYIFPTRKALFEGALVTIPKEPLHYLDIKYPEWREQIRVYSWSHKKEKSGLFPLSAKISVDVDGLICSTT
;
A
#
# COMPACT_ATOMS: atom_id res chain seq x y z
N MET A 1 -10.80 -8.09 37.85
CA MET A 1 -10.79 -7.38 36.55
C MET A 1 -9.87 -6.18 36.68
N LYS A 2 -8.89 -6.05 35.78
CA LYS A 2 -8.03 -4.86 35.62
C LYS A 2 -8.33 -4.12 34.33
N ILE A 3 -8.09 -2.81 34.32
CA ILE A 3 -8.18 -1.96 33.12
C ILE A 3 -6.79 -1.42 32.83
N TYR A 4 -6.35 -1.57 31.60
CA TYR A 4 -5.07 -1.12 31.07
C TYR A 4 -5.31 -0.04 30.04
N ILE A 5 -4.74 1.15 30.27
CA ILE A 5 -4.78 2.26 29.32
C ILE A 5 -3.41 2.34 28.67
N ILE A 6 -3.36 2.14 27.36
CA ILE A 6 -2.18 2.23 26.52
C ILE A 6 -2.18 3.63 25.89
N GLN A 7 -1.46 4.58 26.49
CA GLN A 7 -1.35 5.93 25.93
C GLN A 7 -0.44 5.96 24.69
N LYS A 8 -0.76 6.82 23.72
CA LYS A 8 0.15 7.20 22.63
C LYS A 8 1.11 8.28 23.12
N GLU A 9 2.39 8.18 22.76
CA GLU A 9 3.30 9.30 22.92
C GLU A 9 2.80 10.46 22.05
N SER A 10 2.53 11.60 22.68
CA SER A 10 1.90 12.84 22.16
C SER A 10 0.40 12.76 21.86
N ASP A 11 -0.41 12.95 22.89
CA ASP A 11 -1.33 14.10 22.97
C ASP A 11 -1.75 14.28 24.44
N SER A 12 -1.54 15.48 24.97
CA SER A 12 -1.99 15.83 26.32
C SER A 12 -3.50 15.66 26.41
N ILE A 13 -3.98 14.83 27.33
CA ILE A 13 -5.40 14.74 27.65
C ILE A 13 -5.87 16.15 28.07
N SER A 14 -6.62 16.81 27.19
CA SER A 14 -7.29 18.07 27.49
C SER A 14 -8.36 17.78 28.52
N SER A 15 -8.11 18.22 29.74
CA SER A 15 -8.94 17.96 30.92
C SER A 15 -10.20 18.84 30.93
N HIS A 16 -11.20 18.57 30.10
CA HIS A 16 -12.54 19.20 30.22
C HIS A 16 -13.66 18.19 29.91
N LEU A 17 -14.15 17.49 30.92
CA LEU A 17 -15.50 16.89 30.90
C LEU A 17 -16.21 17.06 32.27
N PRO A 18 -17.56 17.15 32.28
CA PRO A 18 -18.36 17.63 33.42
C PRO A 18 -18.70 16.50 34.41
N ASN A 19 -19.01 16.89 35.66
CA ASN A 19 -19.50 16.03 36.75
C ASN A 19 -20.70 15.15 36.32
N THR A 20 -20.49 13.85 36.11
CA THR A 20 -21.50 12.78 36.16
C THR A 20 -20.81 11.41 36.35
N ASP A 21 -21.52 10.42 36.92
CA ASP A 21 -21.11 9.11 37.47
C ASP A 21 -20.36 8.11 36.55
N PHE A 22 -19.59 8.56 35.55
CA PHE A 22 -18.77 7.72 34.67
C PHE A 22 -17.37 7.46 35.24
N VAL A 23 -16.69 6.41 34.74
CA VAL A 23 -15.29 6.14 35.11
C VAL A 23 -14.39 7.16 34.41
N ASP A 24 -13.97 8.17 35.16
CA ASP A 24 -12.97 9.15 34.73
C ASP A 24 -11.61 8.48 34.53
N LEU A 25 -11.15 8.42 33.28
CA LEU A 25 -9.88 7.80 32.91
C LEU A 25 -8.67 8.50 33.55
N SER A 26 -8.80 9.76 33.99
CA SER A 26 -7.74 10.50 34.69
C SER A 26 -7.50 10.03 36.14
N GLN A 27 -8.39 9.21 36.69
CA GLN A 27 -8.27 8.63 38.04
C GLN A 27 -7.71 7.21 38.04
N LEU A 28 -7.48 6.62 36.87
CA LEU A 28 -6.85 5.31 36.72
C LEU A 28 -5.33 5.49 36.72
N THR A 29 -4.61 4.65 37.47
CA THR A 29 -3.14 4.66 37.49
C THR A 29 -2.60 4.38 36.09
N VAL A 30 -2.02 5.41 35.47
CA VAL A 30 -1.24 5.31 34.25
C VAL A 30 0.11 4.71 34.62
N ASP A 31 0.49 3.61 33.97
CA ASP A 31 1.84 3.06 34.11
C ASP A 31 2.81 3.83 33.20
N ASP A 32 3.31 4.96 33.70
CA ASP A 32 4.32 5.80 33.03
C ASP A 32 5.74 5.16 33.05
N SER A 33 5.90 3.94 33.58
CA SER A 33 7.23 3.32 33.76
C SER A 33 7.80 2.66 32.51
N VAL A 34 7.02 2.53 31.43
CA VAL A 34 7.46 1.89 30.19
C VAL A 34 8.13 2.91 29.27
N GLN A 35 9.41 3.19 29.56
CA GLN A 35 10.30 3.89 28.63
C GLN A 35 10.36 3.15 27.27
N PRO A 36 10.46 3.85 26.13
CA PRO A 36 10.60 3.21 24.83
C PRO A 36 11.90 2.42 24.77
N ILE A 37 11.80 1.09 24.87
CA ILE A 37 12.95 0.21 24.67
C ILE A 37 13.22 0.13 23.17
N ILE A 38 14.29 0.79 22.76
CA ILE A 38 14.96 0.63 21.47
C ILE A 38 15.43 -0.82 21.35
N LYS A 39 14.78 -1.57 20.45
CA LYS A 39 14.99 -3.00 20.11
C LYS A 39 14.62 -4.01 21.21
N PRO A 40 13.60 -4.86 21.01
CA PRO A 40 13.41 -6.04 21.84
C PRO A 40 14.63 -6.97 21.69
N GLN A 41 15.38 -7.21 22.75
CA GLN A 41 16.26 -8.37 22.80
C GLN A 41 15.38 -9.63 22.74
N GLY A 42 15.53 -10.42 21.68
CA GLY A 42 14.95 -11.77 21.60
C GLY A 42 13.69 -11.93 20.76
N ILE A 43 13.21 -10.88 20.08
CA ILE A 43 12.16 -11.02 19.06
C ILE A 43 12.80 -11.28 17.69
N GLU A 44 12.74 -12.52 17.21
CA GLU A 44 13.10 -12.85 15.83
C GLU A 44 11.94 -12.47 14.90
N HIS A 45 12.16 -11.48 14.04
CA HIS A 45 11.18 -10.99 13.07
C HIS A 45 11.03 -11.98 11.91
N ALA A 46 9.78 -12.23 11.50
CA ALA A 46 9.46 -12.92 10.25
C ALA A 46 8.61 -11.98 9.38
N GLU A 47 9.08 -11.63 8.19
CA GLU A 47 8.37 -10.84 7.18
C GLU A 47 7.14 -11.59 6.63
N PHE A 48 6.03 -11.70 7.35
CA PHE A 48 4.93 -12.51 6.84
C PHE A 48 3.56 -11.99 7.23
N CYS A 49 3.06 -11.01 6.46
CA CYS A 49 1.66 -10.91 6.01
C CYS A 49 1.43 -9.72 5.06
N ARG A 50 2.10 -8.58 5.30
CA ARG A 50 1.81 -7.31 4.62
C ARG A 50 2.87 -6.84 3.61
N GLY A 51 3.97 -7.57 3.42
CA GLY A 51 5.00 -7.27 2.41
C GLY A 51 5.90 -6.07 2.70
N TYR A 52 5.81 -5.48 3.90
CA TYR A 52 6.71 -4.47 4.46
C TYR A 52 6.91 -4.78 5.97
N PRO A 53 8.02 -4.33 6.57
CA PRO A 53 8.27 -4.54 8.00
C PRO A 53 7.31 -3.71 8.88
N LEU A 54 7.02 -4.22 10.09
CA LEU A 54 6.29 -3.44 11.09
C LEU A 54 7.04 -2.13 11.40
N SER A 55 6.28 -1.04 11.47
CA SER A 55 6.79 0.28 11.85
C SER A 55 7.27 0.29 13.31
N GLN A 56 8.14 1.24 13.65
CA GLN A 56 8.53 1.44 15.05
C GLN A 56 7.33 1.72 15.95
N PHE A 57 6.32 2.41 15.42
CA PHE A 57 5.05 2.62 16.11
C PHE A 57 4.35 1.30 16.42
N GLU A 58 4.15 0.43 15.43
CA GLU A 58 3.52 -0.89 15.61
C GLU A 58 4.29 -1.77 16.61
N LEU A 59 5.62 -1.75 16.57
CA LEU A 59 6.46 -2.44 17.54
C LEU A 59 6.26 -1.88 18.96
N SER A 60 6.18 -0.55 19.09
CA SER A 60 5.93 0.11 20.38
C SER A 60 4.56 -0.24 20.95
N VAL A 61 3.52 -0.26 20.09
CA VAL A 61 2.16 -0.70 20.44
C VAL A 61 2.24 -2.12 20.96
N TYR A 62 2.78 -3.05 20.16
CA TYR A 62 2.91 -4.45 20.56
C TYR A 62 3.57 -4.62 21.92
N ASN A 63 4.66 -3.90 22.17
CA ASN A 63 5.36 -3.97 23.45
C ASN A 63 4.48 -3.49 24.62
N ARG A 64 3.69 -2.43 24.46
CA ARG A 64 2.74 -1.97 25.48
C ARG A 64 1.66 -3.01 25.77
N HIS A 65 1.11 -3.67 24.75
CA HIS A 65 0.17 -4.78 24.93
C HIS A 65 0.82 -5.97 25.65
N TYR A 66 2.06 -6.33 25.30
CA TYR A 66 2.81 -7.39 25.99
C TYR A 66 2.97 -7.09 27.49
N HIS A 67 3.29 -5.86 27.85
CA HIS A 67 3.38 -5.45 29.25
C HIS A 67 2.02 -5.53 29.97
N ALA A 68 0.93 -5.10 29.33
CA ALA A 68 -0.42 -5.26 29.90
C ALA A 68 -0.78 -6.74 30.13
N TRP A 69 -0.43 -7.62 29.20
CA TRP A 69 -0.61 -9.07 29.35
C TRP A 69 0.20 -9.65 30.51
N LYS A 70 1.44 -9.18 30.67
CA LYS A 70 2.32 -9.62 31.75
C LYS A 70 1.78 -9.18 33.11
N ASP A 71 1.39 -7.92 33.27
CA ASP A 71 0.79 -7.43 34.52
C ASP A 71 -0.53 -8.15 34.83
N LEU A 72 -1.35 -8.48 33.82
CA LEU A 72 -2.55 -9.29 34.03
C LEU A 72 -2.21 -10.70 34.51
N ALA A 73 -1.16 -11.32 33.96
CA ALA A 73 -0.69 -12.63 34.42
C ALA A 73 -0.27 -12.57 35.90
N ASP A 74 0.47 -11.53 36.28
CA ASP A 74 1.00 -11.35 37.64
C ASP A 74 -0.08 -10.94 38.67
N SER A 75 -1.17 -10.30 38.23
CA SER A 75 -2.19 -9.70 39.11
C SER A 75 -3.09 -10.67 39.89
N GLY A 76 -3.31 -11.90 39.42
CA GLY A 76 -4.38 -12.76 39.94
C GLY A 76 -5.80 -12.48 39.41
N ASP A 77 -6.04 -11.43 38.61
CA ASP A 77 -7.32 -11.17 37.93
C ASP A 77 -7.66 -12.14 36.77
N GLU A 78 -8.91 -12.61 36.70
CA GLU A 78 -9.37 -13.56 35.66
C GLU A 78 -9.34 -12.99 34.23
N TYR A 79 -9.62 -11.69 34.08
CA TYR A 79 -9.59 -10.99 32.80
C TYR A 79 -9.24 -9.52 32.98
N GLY A 80 -8.79 -8.91 31.89
CA GLY A 80 -8.51 -7.49 31.80
C GLY A 80 -9.13 -6.84 30.56
N ILE A 81 -9.20 -5.51 30.59
CA ILE A 81 -9.63 -4.67 29.47
C ILE A 81 -8.42 -3.85 29.04
N VAL A 82 -8.08 -3.89 27.76
CA VAL A 82 -7.01 -3.10 27.18
C VAL A 82 -7.62 -2.03 26.31
N LEU A 83 -7.25 -0.77 26.56
CA LEU A 83 -7.78 0.42 25.91
C LEU A 83 -6.62 1.22 25.30
N GLU A 84 -6.64 1.48 23.99
CA GLU A 84 -5.62 2.28 23.30
C GLU A 84 -6.16 3.65 22.86
N ASN A 85 -7.38 3.71 22.33
CA ASN A 85 -7.95 4.94 21.75
C ASN A 85 -9.41 5.13 22.13
N VAL A 86 -9.67 5.09 23.43
CA VAL A 86 -10.98 5.29 24.03
C VAL A 86 -10.96 6.61 24.79
N ASN A 87 -11.86 7.52 24.42
CA ASN A 87 -12.10 8.78 25.13
C ASN A 87 -12.87 8.53 26.43
N THR A 88 -13.89 7.68 26.36
CA THR A 88 -14.84 7.47 27.47
C THR A 88 -15.29 6.01 27.52
N ILE A 89 -15.41 5.45 28.73
CA ILE A 89 -16.13 4.20 28.97
C ILE A 89 -17.55 4.57 29.40
N LEU A 90 -18.54 4.21 28.59
CA LEU A 90 -19.95 4.60 28.78
C LEU A 90 -20.64 3.81 29.90
N TYR A 91 -20.09 2.65 30.27
CA TYR A 91 -20.65 1.75 31.27
C TYR A 91 -19.92 1.89 32.62
N THR A 92 -20.65 1.68 33.71
CA THR A 92 -20.07 1.51 35.04
C THR A 92 -19.33 0.17 35.15
N MET A 93 -18.44 0.05 36.14
CA MET A 93 -17.71 -1.20 36.41
C MET A 93 -18.63 -2.40 36.70
N SER A 94 -19.80 -2.15 37.28
CA SER A 94 -20.79 -3.20 37.55
C SER A 94 -21.46 -3.69 36.27
N GLU A 95 -21.79 -2.77 35.35
CA GLU A 95 -22.36 -3.10 34.04
C GLU A 95 -21.36 -3.84 33.16
N ILE A 96 -20.08 -3.44 33.17
CA ILE A 96 -19.01 -4.16 32.47
C ILE A 96 -18.87 -5.59 33.00
N ARG A 97 -18.89 -5.78 34.33
CA ARG A 97 -18.83 -7.13 34.92
C ARG A 97 -20.04 -7.98 34.53
N ALA A 98 -21.24 -7.38 34.52
CA ALA A 98 -22.46 -8.07 34.08
C ALA A 98 -22.38 -8.47 32.60
N LEU A 99 -21.85 -7.58 31.75
CA LEU A 99 -21.60 -7.85 30.33
C LEU A 99 -20.64 -9.03 30.14
N VAL A 100 -19.46 -8.99 30.77
CA VAL A 100 -18.45 -10.06 30.64
C VAL A 100 -18.99 -11.40 31.17
N SER A 101 -19.84 -11.38 32.21
CA SER A 101 -20.47 -12.60 32.72
C SER A 101 -21.46 -13.24 31.74
N ALA A 102 -21.92 -12.50 30.73
CA ALA A 102 -22.82 -12.98 29.70
C ALA A 102 -22.08 -13.54 28.46
N PHE A 103 -20.75 -13.35 28.37
CA PHE A 103 -19.95 -13.91 27.27
C PHE A 103 -19.94 -15.44 27.30
N ASP A 104 -19.73 -16.06 26.14
CA ASP A 104 -19.57 -17.52 26.04
C ASP A 104 -18.36 -17.99 26.85
N SER A 105 -18.51 -19.02 27.68
CA SER A 105 -17.45 -19.43 28.62
C SER A 105 -16.12 -19.84 27.98
N SER A 106 -16.09 -20.03 26.65
CA SER A 106 -14.89 -20.34 25.89
C SER A 106 -14.13 -19.11 25.36
N TRP A 107 -14.62 -17.89 25.59
CA TRP A 107 -13.99 -16.66 25.12
C TRP A 107 -12.58 -16.48 25.72
N GLN A 108 -11.61 -16.03 24.91
CA GLN A 108 -10.26 -15.73 25.38
C GLN A 108 -9.78 -14.33 25.00
N ILE A 109 -10.18 -13.85 23.84
CA ILE A 109 -10.11 -12.45 23.44
C ILE A 109 -11.51 -12.07 22.98
N TYR A 110 -11.95 -10.87 23.36
CA TYR A 110 -13.23 -10.34 22.90
C TYR A 110 -13.02 -8.93 22.36
N PHE A 111 -13.33 -8.72 21.08
CA PHE A 111 -13.27 -7.41 20.45
C PHE A 111 -14.64 -6.71 20.52
N PRO A 112 -14.81 -5.67 21.36
CA PRO A 112 -15.91 -4.74 21.21
C PRO A 112 -15.76 -4.03 19.86
N PHE A 113 -16.82 -3.93 19.09
CA PHE A 113 -16.89 -2.94 18.03
C PHE A 113 -18.17 -2.12 18.18
N ASP A 114 -18.13 -0.87 17.75
CA ASP A 114 -19.35 -0.08 17.58
C ASP A 114 -19.76 -0.16 16.11
N GLY A 115 -21.03 -0.44 15.85
CA GLY A 115 -21.62 -0.29 14.52
C GLY A 115 -21.82 1.18 14.19
N PHE A 116 -20.75 1.93 13.92
CA PHE A 116 -20.91 3.37 13.67
C PHE A 116 -21.62 3.67 12.34
N LYS A 117 -22.79 4.31 12.48
CA LYS A 117 -23.54 5.04 11.45
C LYS A 117 -22.85 6.37 11.10
N LYS A 118 -21.76 6.38 10.33
CA LYS A 118 -21.46 7.51 9.42
C LYS A 118 -20.49 7.14 8.30
N LYS A 119 -20.82 7.70 7.13
CA LYS A 119 -20.27 7.46 5.80
C LYS A 119 -18.80 7.89 5.64
N THR A 120 -18.19 7.24 4.64
CA THR A 120 -17.04 7.66 3.84
C THR A 120 -15.69 7.68 4.53
N MET A 121 -15.06 6.52 4.64
CA MET A 121 -13.82 6.15 3.92
C MET A 121 -13.32 4.80 4.45
N LEU A 122 -12.90 3.92 3.55
CA LEU A 122 -12.18 2.69 3.91
C LEU A 122 -10.75 3.11 4.31
N SER A 123 -10.48 3.27 5.60
CA SER A 123 -9.09 3.21 6.10
C SER A 123 -8.75 1.76 6.44
N ASP A 124 -7.45 1.42 6.49
CA ASP A 124 -6.95 0.06 6.80
C ASP A 124 -7.45 -0.47 8.16
N SER A 125 -8.03 0.39 9.01
CA SER A 125 -8.61 0.08 10.33
C SER A 125 -10.10 -0.30 10.27
N TYR A 126 -10.72 -0.39 9.09
CA TYR A 126 -12.14 -0.75 8.97
C TYR A 126 -12.33 -2.02 8.14
N VAL A 127 -12.82 -3.08 8.78
CA VAL A 127 -13.14 -4.38 8.15
C VAL A 127 -14.65 -4.59 8.22
N LEU A 128 -15.29 -4.85 7.08
CA LEU A 128 -16.75 -5.06 6.96
C LEU A 128 -17.62 -3.88 7.46
N GLY A 129 -17.07 -2.66 7.49
CA GLY A 129 -17.78 -1.46 7.98
C GLY A 129 -17.63 -1.21 9.49
N PHE A 130 -16.87 -2.06 10.19
CA PHE A 130 -16.57 -1.92 11.60
C PHE A 130 -15.13 -1.49 11.80
N ARG A 131 -14.90 -0.64 12.80
CA ARG A 131 -13.55 -0.27 13.21
C ARG A 131 -12.93 -1.50 13.88
N TRP A 132 -12.00 -2.15 13.19
CA TRP A 132 -11.30 -3.34 13.63
C TRP A 132 -9.89 -2.94 14.05
N GLY A 133 -9.49 -3.26 15.28
CA GLY A 133 -8.17 -2.90 15.80
C GLY A 133 -8.06 -3.06 17.31
N THR A 134 -6.95 -2.57 17.86
CA THR A 134 -6.63 -2.63 19.30
C THR A 134 -7.17 -1.48 20.13
N ASP A 135 -8.05 -0.65 19.57
CA ASP A 135 -8.58 0.53 20.26
C ASP A 135 -9.21 0.19 21.61
N ALA A 136 -9.93 -0.94 21.70
CA ALA A 136 -10.35 -1.59 22.93
C ALA A 136 -10.52 -3.10 22.75
N TYR A 137 -10.18 -3.92 23.75
CA TYR A 137 -10.55 -5.34 23.80
C TYR A 137 -10.46 -5.93 25.20
N PHE A 138 -11.16 -7.05 25.41
CA PHE A 138 -11.06 -7.86 26.61
C PHE A 138 -10.11 -9.03 26.38
N VAL A 139 -9.33 -9.37 27.41
CA VAL A 139 -8.41 -10.51 27.39
C VAL A 139 -8.60 -11.35 28.64
N ASN A 140 -8.84 -12.64 28.44
CA ASN A 140 -8.94 -13.62 29.50
C ASN A 140 -7.54 -14.14 29.90
N ARG A 141 -7.30 -14.38 31.18
CA ARG A 141 -6.02 -14.93 31.66
C ARG A 141 -5.63 -16.23 30.95
N SER A 142 -6.60 -17.06 30.57
CA SER A 142 -6.38 -18.39 30.02
C SER A 142 -5.49 -18.41 28.77
N CYS A 143 -5.45 -17.33 27.97
CA CYS A 143 -4.61 -17.24 26.77
C CYS A 143 -3.24 -16.59 27.01
N LEU A 144 -3.01 -15.95 28.15
CA LEU A 144 -1.75 -15.23 28.44
C LEU A 144 -0.50 -16.10 28.33
N PRO A 145 -0.47 -17.39 28.77
CA PRO A 145 0.71 -18.24 28.57
C PRO A 145 1.11 -18.38 27.10
N LEU A 146 0.13 -18.45 26.18
CA LEU A 146 0.41 -18.48 24.74
C LEU A 146 0.94 -17.11 24.27
N LEU A 147 0.27 -16.02 24.63
CA LEU A 147 0.65 -14.68 24.18
C LEU A 147 2.06 -14.31 24.68
N LEU A 148 2.37 -14.59 25.94
CA LEU A 148 3.64 -14.25 26.58
C LEU A 148 4.81 -15.15 26.15
N SER A 149 4.53 -16.39 25.72
CA SER A 149 5.55 -17.30 25.19
C SER A 149 5.89 -17.04 23.72
N HIS A 150 5.05 -16.28 23.00
CA HIS A 150 5.28 -15.95 21.61
C HIS A 150 6.23 -14.75 21.48
N THR A 151 7.51 -15.03 21.29
CA THR A 151 8.53 -13.99 21.11
C THR A 151 8.73 -13.57 19.66
N LYS A 152 8.02 -14.14 18.68
CA LYS A 152 8.15 -13.74 17.27
C LYS A 152 6.84 -13.12 16.78
N ILE A 153 6.89 -11.89 16.29
CA ILE A 153 5.70 -11.20 15.77
C ILE A 153 5.80 -11.05 14.26
N ALA A 154 4.70 -11.38 13.59
CA ALA A 154 4.60 -11.36 12.12
C ALA A 154 3.62 -10.29 11.62
N ALA A 155 2.84 -9.69 12.53
CA ALA A 155 1.80 -8.73 12.24
C ALA A 155 1.56 -7.78 13.44
N PRO A 156 0.81 -6.67 13.26
CA PRO A 156 0.31 -5.86 14.37
C PRO A 156 -0.54 -6.69 15.35
N VAL A 157 -0.80 -6.16 16.55
CA VAL A 157 -1.38 -6.93 17.67
C VAL A 157 -2.70 -7.62 17.31
N ASP A 158 -3.65 -6.87 16.74
CA ASP A 158 -4.96 -7.36 16.32
C ASP A 158 -4.85 -8.48 15.27
N GLU A 159 -4.03 -8.29 14.22
CA GLU A 159 -3.78 -9.31 13.20
C GLU A 159 -3.05 -10.54 13.79
N GLN A 160 -2.12 -10.33 14.71
CA GLN A 160 -1.39 -11.42 15.35
C GLN A 160 -2.34 -12.28 16.18
N LEU A 161 -3.29 -11.67 16.90
CA LEU A 161 -4.35 -12.37 17.62
C LEU A 161 -5.25 -13.14 16.63
N LEU A 162 -5.68 -12.51 15.54
CA LEU A 162 -6.45 -13.18 14.48
C LEU A 162 -5.71 -14.37 13.85
N LEU A 163 -4.39 -14.28 13.68
CA LEU A 163 -3.57 -15.39 13.19
C LEU A 163 -3.53 -16.56 14.17
N PHE A 164 -3.51 -16.29 15.48
CA PHE A 164 -3.66 -17.34 16.50
C PHE A 164 -5.04 -17.99 16.44
N ASN A 165 -6.11 -17.19 16.30
CA ASN A 165 -7.48 -17.67 16.15
C ASN A 165 -7.63 -18.58 14.93
N LYS A 166 -7.13 -18.15 13.76
CA LYS A 166 -7.15 -18.92 12.52
C LYS A 166 -6.40 -20.26 12.62
N LYS A 167 -5.43 -20.35 13.53
CA LYS A 167 -4.68 -21.58 13.84
C LYS A 167 -5.33 -22.39 14.96
N ASN A 168 -6.51 -21.99 15.44
CA ASN A 168 -7.24 -22.59 16.56
C ASN A 168 -6.41 -22.64 17.85
N LEU A 169 -5.55 -21.63 18.08
CA LEU A 169 -4.70 -21.53 19.27
C LEU A 169 -5.36 -20.72 20.40
N ILE A 170 -6.24 -19.78 20.04
CA ILE A 170 -7.08 -19.02 20.96
C ILE A 170 -8.48 -18.88 20.36
N ASN A 171 -9.48 -18.69 21.21
CA ASN A 171 -10.83 -18.31 20.78
C ASN A 171 -11.00 -16.80 20.83
N ILE A 172 -11.42 -16.22 19.69
CA ILE A 172 -11.73 -14.80 19.58
C ILE A 172 -13.21 -14.64 19.25
N ASP A 173 -13.90 -13.90 20.10
CA ASP A 173 -15.26 -13.43 19.87
C ASP A 173 -15.26 -11.93 19.58
N TYR A 174 -16.31 -11.46 18.92
CA TYR A 174 -16.51 -10.05 18.61
C TYR A 174 -18.01 -9.77 18.49
N GLU A 175 -18.46 -8.66 19.05
CA GLU A 175 -19.86 -8.23 19.00
C GLU A 175 -19.99 -6.71 19.02
N GLU A 176 -21.13 -6.23 18.54
CA GLU A 176 -21.50 -4.83 18.64
C GLU A 176 -21.91 -4.51 20.08
N ILE A 177 -21.10 -3.72 20.79
CA ILE A 177 -21.41 -3.30 22.17
C ILE A 177 -21.09 -1.82 22.38
N ASP A 178 -22.11 -1.04 22.72
CA ASP A 178 -22.04 0.43 22.92
C ASP A 178 -21.36 0.80 24.27
N VAL A 179 -20.15 0.28 24.52
CA VAL A 179 -19.43 0.41 25.80
C VAL A 179 -18.37 1.51 25.76
N PHE A 180 -17.83 1.82 24.59
CA PHE A 180 -16.67 2.71 24.44
C PHE A 180 -16.97 3.85 23.48
N GLU A 181 -16.52 5.06 23.81
CA GLU A 181 -16.46 6.17 22.86
C GLU A 181 -15.02 6.31 22.36
N TYR A 182 -14.79 6.06 21.07
CA TYR A 182 -13.44 6.03 20.49
C TYR A 182 -12.92 7.41 20.06
N GLY A 183 -11.61 7.63 20.19
CA GLY A 183 -10.91 8.80 19.65
C GLY A 183 -10.43 8.62 18.21
N ASP A 184 -9.92 9.69 17.59
CA ASP A 184 -9.31 9.66 16.25
C ASP A 184 -7.89 9.05 16.29
N SER A 185 -7.48 8.30 15.26
CA SER A 185 -6.16 7.65 15.23
C SER A 185 -5.28 8.16 14.07
N ILE A 186 -4.60 9.30 14.26
CA ILE A 186 -3.80 9.95 13.20
C ILE A 186 -2.34 9.43 13.16
N ALA A 187 -1.73 9.16 14.33
CA ALA A 187 -0.31 8.78 14.42
C ALA A 187 0.02 7.42 13.75
N TYR A 188 -0.86 6.44 13.90
CA TYR A 188 -0.69 5.09 13.31
C TYR A 188 -0.57 5.15 11.79
N GLU A 189 -1.43 5.94 11.13
CA GLU A 189 -1.43 6.05 9.67
C GLU A 189 -0.12 6.61 9.13
N LYS A 190 0.47 7.60 9.82
CA LYS A 190 1.70 8.27 9.36
C LYS A 190 2.92 7.35 9.41
N ASP A 191 3.13 6.66 10.53
CA ASP A 191 4.29 5.76 10.68
C ASP A 191 4.17 4.51 9.80
N CYS A 192 2.97 3.95 9.67
CA CYS A 192 2.71 2.85 8.75
C CYS A 192 2.97 3.27 7.29
N ASN A 193 2.54 4.48 6.91
CA ASN A 193 2.80 5.03 5.57
C ASN A 193 4.30 5.15 5.28
N LYS A 194 5.08 5.61 6.26
CA LYS A 194 6.54 5.71 6.13
C LYS A 194 7.17 4.34 5.88
N SER A 195 6.81 3.32 6.66
CA SER A 195 7.32 1.96 6.46
C SER A 195 6.95 1.37 5.09
N LYS A 196 5.72 1.62 4.61
CA LYS A 196 5.30 1.24 3.25
C LYS A 196 6.12 1.96 2.19
N LEU A 197 6.34 3.27 2.36
CA LEU A 197 7.11 4.09 1.43
C LEU A 197 8.58 3.64 1.38
N ASP A 198 9.22 3.42 2.53
CA ASP A 198 10.60 2.91 2.62
C ASP A 198 10.74 1.56 1.90
N GLN A 199 9.77 0.65 2.06
CA GLN A 199 9.74 -0.63 1.36
C GLN A 199 9.63 -0.47 -0.16
N ILE A 200 8.73 0.40 -0.62
CA ILE A 200 8.53 0.68 -2.05
C ILE A 200 9.81 1.29 -2.65
N LEU A 201 10.36 2.33 -2.02
CA LEU A 201 11.57 3.02 -2.49
C LEU A 201 12.83 2.14 -2.39
N GLY A 202 12.84 1.17 -1.48
CA GLY A 202 13.90 0.16 -1.36
C GLY A 202 13.77 -1.01 -2.36
N THR A 203 12.64 -1.12 -3.07
CA THR A 203 12.42 -2.18 -4.05
C THR A 203 13.05 -1.82 -5.38
N ASN A 204 13.78 -2.76 -5.99
CA ASN A 204 14.25 -2.65 -7.35
C ASN A 204 14.04 -3.97 -8.11
N VAL A 205 13.13 -3.95 -9.08
CA VAL A 205 12.79 -5.10 -9.94
C VAL A 205 13.78 -5.28 -11.09
N TRP A 206 14.56 -4.25 -11.38
CA TRP A 206 15.54 -4.25 -12.46
C TRP A 206 16.88 -4.80 -11.97
N SER A 207 17.41 -5.80 -12.68
CA SER A 207 18.84 -6.05 -12.62
C SER A 207 19.61 -4.93 -13.35
N LYS A 208 20.89 -4.73 -13.01
CA LYS A 208 21.72 -3.74 -13.71
C LYS A 208 21.79 -3.99 -15.22
N GLU A 209 21.79 -5.26 -15.62
CA GLU A 209 21.83 -5.67 -17.03
C GLU A 209 20.50 -5.39 -17.72
N ASP A 210 19.37 -5.81 -17.12
CA ASP A 210 18.04 -5.54 -17.67
C ASP A 210 17.77 -4.04 -17.84
N LEU A 211 18.12 -3.24 -16.82
CA LEU A 211 17.97 -1.78 -16.89
C LEU A 211 18.80 -1.19 -18.03
N SER A 212 20.07 -1.61 -18.16
CA SER A 212 20.93 -1.13 -19.24
C SER A 212 20.40 -1.50 -20.62
N ILE A 213 19.80 -2.70 -20.76
CA ILE A 213 19.20 -3.14 -22.04
C ILE A 213 17.99 -2.28 -22.36
N VAL A 214 17.08 -2.05 -21.40
CA VAL A 214 15.84 -1.29 -21.67
C VAL A 214 16.12 0.19 -21.94
N GLN A 215 17.10 0.79 -21.26
CA GLN A 215 17.56 2.16 -21.53
C GLN A 215 18.13 2.28 -22.95
N GLN A 216 18.96 1.32 -23.38
CA GLN A 216 19.47 1.28 -24.75
C GLN A 216 18.35 1.08 -25.77
N MET A 217 17.38 0.21 -25.47
CA MET A 217 16.20 0.03 -26.32
C MET A 217 15.42 1.32 -26.49
N LEU A 218 15.16 2.06 -25.42
CA LEU A 218 14.43 3.33 -25.48
C LEU A 218 15.16 4.36 -26.35
N ASN A 219 16.48 4.48 -26.20
CA ASN A 219 17.30 5.37 -27.02
C ASN A 219 17.25 4.99 -28.50
N ASP A 220 17.47 3.71 -28.81
CA ASP A 220 17.57 3.23 -30.18
C ASP A 220 16.22 3.25 -30.90
N LEU A 221 15.14 2.90 -30.21
CA LEU A 221 13.78 2.96 -30.75
C LEU A 221 13.33 4.41 -30.97
N SER A 222 13.67 5.33 -30.07
CA SER A 222 13.41 6.76 -30.31
C SER A 222 14.10 7.25 -31.58
N GLY A 223 15.39 6.93 -31.76
CA GLY A 223 16.13 7.25 -32.98
C GLY A 223 15.48 6.66 -34.23
N LEU A 224 15.19 5.36 -34.19
CA LEU A 224 14.54 4.64 -35.28
C LEU A 224 13.19 5.25 -35.66
N PHE A 225 12.37 5.64 -34.68
CA PHE A 225 11.05 6.22 -34.93
C PHE A 225 11.17 7.61 -35.55
N ASN A 226 12.09 8.44 -35.06
CA ASN A 226 12.35 9.76 -35.64
C ASN A 226 12.86 9.65 -37.10
N GLU A 227 13.79 8.74 -37.39
CA GLU A 227 14.33 8.53 -38.73
C GLU A 227 13.27 8.05 -39.74
N ASN A 228 12.25 7.33 -39.28
CA ASN A 228 11.18 6.78 -40.12
C ASN A 228 9.91 7.64 -40.12
N GLY A 229 9.92 8.81 -39.46
CA GLY A 229 8.77 9.70 -39.38
C GLY A 229 7.56 9.04 -38.71
N ILE A 230 7.82 8.34 -37.59
CA ILE A 230 6.82 7.69 -36.74
C ILE A 230 6.59 8.60 -35.53
N ASP A 231 5.40 9.17 -35.43
CA ASP A 231 5.01 9.97 -34.27
C ASP A 231 4.65 9.07 -33.08
N PHE A 232 5.32 9.33 -31.96
CA PHE A 232 5.14 8.58 -30.72
C PHE A 232 5.33 9.49 -29.50
N PHE A 233 4.90 9.04 -28.33
CA PHE A 233 5.28 9.62 -27.04
C PHE A 233 5.37 8.54 -25.97
N ILE A 234 6.17 8.76 -24.91
CA ILE A 234 6.16 7.89 -23.72
C ILE A 234 4.83 8.06 -22.98
N SER A 235 4.23 6.96 -22.53
CA SER A 235 2.91 6.95 -21.90
C SER A 235 2.89 6.16 -20.60
N ASP A 236 1.72 6.01 -19.99
CA ASP A 236 1.47 5.09 -18.86
C ASP A 236 2.48 5.26 -17.70
N GLY A 237 3.01 4.14 -17.17
CA GLY A 237 3.97 4.12 -16.07
C GLY A 237 5.28 4.80 -16.43
N THR A 238 5.69 4.74 -17.70
CA THR A 238 6.90 5.42 -18.19
C THR A 238 6.80 6.94 -18.10
N LEU A 239 5.68 7.52 -18.53
CA LEU A 239 5.45 8.95 -18.40
C LEU A 239 5.32 9.37 -16.93
N LEU A 240 4.68 8.55 -16.10
CA LEU A 240 4.59 8.79 -14.66
C LEU A 240 5.98 8.78 -14.01
N GLY A 241 6.85 7.84 -14.37
CA GLY A 241 8.26 7.81 -13.95
C GLY A 241 9.01 9.08 -14.35
N TYR A 242 8.87 9.51 -15.61
CA TYR A 242 9.44 10.77 -16.09
C TYR A 242 8.95 11.99 -15.28
N VAL A 243 7.65 12.09 -15.02
CA VAL A 243 7.07 13.23 -14.29
C VAL A 243 7.46 13.21 -12.82
N ARG A 244 7.22 12.08 -12.15
CA ARG A 244 7.25 11.97 -10.69
C ARG A 244 8.63 11.67 -10.12
N HIS A 245 9.48 10.96 -10.86
CA HIS A 245 10.79 10.52 -10.37
C HIS A 245 11.96 10.98 -11.25
N ARG A 246 11.70 11.44 -12.48
CA ARG A 246 12.73 11.76 -13.51
C ARG A 246 13.56 10.55 -13.93
N GLN A 247 13.07 9.35 -13.64
CA GLN A 247 13.68 8.06 -13.96
C GLN A 247 12.58 6.99 -14.06
N ILE A 248 12.92 5.83 -14.61
CA ILE A 248 12.10 4.62 -14.54
C ILE A 248 11.88 4.31 -13.05
N MET A 249 10.63 4.03 -12.70
CA MET A 249 10.28 3.65 -11.33
C MET A 249 10.88 2.28 -11.04
N ALA A 250 11.58 2.16 -9.91
CA ALA A 250 12.33 0.94 -9.59
C ALA A 250 11.44 -0.30 -9.36
N TRP A 251 10.12 -0.12 -9.21
CA TRP A 251 9.13 -1.19 -9.06
C TRP A 251 8.29 -1.44 -10.33
N ASP A 252 8.53 -0.70 -11.41
CA ASP A 252 7.81 -0.80 -12.69
C ASP A 252 8.71 -1.49 -13.72
N ASP A 253 8.38 -2.71 -14.15
CA ASP A 253 9.27 -3.61 -14.89
C ASP A 253 9.11 -3.57 -16.42
N ASP A 254 8.51 -2.53 -17.00
CA ASP A 254 8.44 -2.31 -18.45
C ASP A 254 8.52 -0.83 -18.87
N ILE A 255 8.37 -0.61 -20.18
CA ILE A 255 8.36 0.72 -20.81
C ILE A 255 7.18 0.80 -21.77
N ASP A 256 6.47 1.92 -21.74
CA ASP A 256 5.27 2.17 -22.52
C ASP A 256 5.43 3.35 -23.45
N LEU A 257 5.13 3.12 -24.72
CA LEU A 257 5.01 4.12 -25.76
C LEU A 257 3.58 4.13 -26.32
N SER A 258 3.16 5.26 -26.87
CA SER A 258 1.89 5.39 -27.57
C SER A 258 2.09 5.89 -29.00
N ILE A 259 1.38 5.30 -29.96
CA ILE A 259 1.34 5.73 -31.36
C ILE A 259 -0.09 5.77 -31.90
N GLU A 260 -0.32 6.58 -32.94
CA GLU A 260 -1.58 6.54 -33.68
C GLU A 260 -1.67 5.23 -34.48
N ARG A 261 -2.87 4.66 -34.63
CA ARG A 261 -3.10 3.47 -35.46
C ARG A 261 -2.55 3.59 -36.88
N SER A 262 -2.62 4.78 -37.47
CA SER A 262 -2.10 5.09 -38.81
C SER A 262 -0.59 4.81 -38.93
N GLU A 263 0.16 4.87 -37.83
CA GLU A 263 1.61 4.69 -37.76
C GLU A 263 2.03 3.22 -37.68
N VAL A 264 1.11 2.30 -37.37
CA VAL A 264 1.40 0.87 -37.21
C VAL A 264 2.11 0.24 -38.41
N PRO A 265 1.73 0.50 -39.68
CA PRO A 265 2.45 -0.03 -40.83
C PRO A 265 3.91 0.45 -40.90
N LYS A 266 4.17 1.71 -40.55
CA LYS A 266 5.53 2.27 -40.50
C LYS A 266 6.33 1.64 -39.37
N LEU A 267 5.73 1.52 -38.18
CA LEU A 267 6.32 0.83 -37.02
C LEU A 267 6.79 -0.58 -37.40
N LEU A 268 5.88 -1.39 -37.94
CA LEU A 268 6.18 -2.77 -38.33
C LEU A 268 7.31 -2.83 -39.35
N LYS A 269 7.29 -1.94 -40.35
CA LYS A 269 8.35 -1.88 -41.36
C LYS A 269 9.70 -1.49 -40.76
N ALA A 270 9.74 -0.44 -39.96
CA ALA A 270 10.97 0.10 -39.36
C ALA A 270 11.62 -0.91 -38.42
N VAL A 271 10.85 -1.49 -37.49
CA VAL A 271 11.36 -2.43 -36.50
C VAL A 271 11.88 -3.71 -37.17
N ASN A 272 11.11 -4.31 -38.09
CA ASN A 272 11.56 -5.50 -38.82
C ASN A 272 12.79 -5.23 -39.71
N SER A 273 12.89 -4.04 -40.30
CA SER A 273 14.03 -3.67 -41.15
C SER A 273 15.32 -3.45 -40.34
N SER A 274 15.21 -3.05 -39.07
CA SER A 274 16.36 -2.84 -38.18
C SER A 274 17.17 -4.13 -37.94
N LYS A 275 16.50 -5.29 -37.99
CA LYS A 275 17.03 -6.62 -37.60
C LYS A 275 17.61 -6.70 -36.17
N LYS A 276 17.57 -5.62 -35.39
CA LYS A 276 18.07 -5.55 -34.01
C LYS A 276 17.02 -5.95 -32.99
N TYR A 277 15.76 -5.66 -33.32
CA TYR A 277 14.60 -5.88 -32.47
C TYR A 277 13.60 -6.80 -33.15
N ASN A 278 12.87 -7.54 -32.33
CA ASN A 278 11.67 -8.25 -32.72
C ASN A 278 10.44 -7.42 -32.34
N ILE A 279 9.34 -7.64 -33.04
CA ILE A 279 8.05 -7.03 -32.74
C ILE A 279 6.95 -8.07 -32.83
N LEU A 280 6.02 -8.06 -31.87
CA LEU A 280 4.89 -8.97 -31.85
C LEU A 280 3.61 -8.24 -31.45
N LYS A 281 2.54 -8.49 -32.20
CA LYS A 281 1.19 -8.07 -31.83
C LYS A 281 0.67 -8.89 -30.65
N ARG A 282 0.17 -8.20 -29.64
CA ARG A 282 -0.42 -8.78 -28.43
C ARG A 282 -1.81 -8.20 -28.19
N TYR A 283 -2.51 -8.83 -27.25
CA TYR A 283 -3.86 -8.45 -26.86
C TYR A 283 -3.95 -8.35 -25.35
N TRP A 284 -4.52 -7.26 -24.85
CA TRP A 284 -4.70 -7.01 -23.43
C TRP A 284 -6.19 -7.00 -23.05
N GLY A 285 -6.48 -7.43 -21.82
CA GLY A 285 -7.82 -7.40 -21.24
C GLY A 285 -8.85 -8.35 -21.89
N LYS A 286 -10.05 -8.39 -21.29
CA LYS A 286 -11.17 -9.25 -21.71
C LYS A 286 -11.59 -9.02 -23.16
N TYR A 287 -11.46 -7.80 -23.65
CA TYR A 287 -11.88 -7.38 -24.98
C TYR A 287 -10.76 -7.45 -26.03
N LYS A 288 -9.60 -8.03 -25.68
CA LYS A 288 -8.45 -8.21 -26.58
C LYS A 288 -8.03 -6.92 -27.28
N TYR A 289 -7.72 -5.91 -26.48
CA TYR A 289 -7.19 -4.64 -26.97
C TYR A 289 -5.82 -4.83 -27.58
N GLU A 290 -5.67 -4.46 -28.85
CA GLU A 290 -4.41 -4.62 -29.61
C GLU A 290 -3.32 -3.68 -29.09
N TYR A 291 -2.12 -4.22 -28.92
CA TYR A 291 -0.88 -3.48 -28.68
C TYR A 291 0.30 -4.25 -29.29
N TYR A 292 1.49 -3.66 -29.32
CA TYR A 292 2.71 -4.31 -29.81
C TYR A 292 3.77 -4.36 -28.72
N LYS A 293 4.52 -5.46 -28.68
CA LYS A 293 5.66 -5.63 -27.78
C LYS A 293 6.92 -5.71 -28.62
N ILE A 294 7.95 -4.94 -28.24
CA ILE A 294 9.25 -4.87 -28.91
C ILE A 294 10.33 -5.30 -27.93
N TRP A 295 11.22 -6.21 -28.34
CA TRP A 295 12.32 -6.68 -27.51
C TRP A 295 13.59 -6.89 -28.31
N ASN A 296 14.75 -6.87 -27.63
CA ASN A 296 16.04 -7.11 -28.26
C ASN A 296 16.17 -8.59 -28.64
N ASN A 297 16.84 -8.89 -29.76
CA ASN A 297 17.14 -10.28 -30.14
C ASN A 297 17.97 -11.04 -29.09
N LYS A 298 18.66 -10.31 -28.20
CA LYS A 298 19.44 -10.85 -27.09
C LYS A 298 18.67 -10.94 -25.77
N SER A 299 17.44 -10.41 -25.71
CA SER A 299 16.62 -10.50 -24.49
C SER A 299 16.35 -11.96 -24.15
N ASP A 300 16.41 -12.30 -22.86
CA ASP A 300 16.10 -13.65 -22.40
C ASP A 300 14.62 -13.95 -22.64
N GLN A 301 14.35 -15.07 -23.32
CA GLN A 301 12.99 -15.48 -23.59
C GLN A 301 12.26 -15.72 -22.26
N ILE A 302 11.08 -15.11 -22.12
CA ILE A 302 10.21 -15.42 -20.98
C ILE A 302 9.64 -16.81 -21.22
N ARG A 303 9.76 -17.68 -20.22
CA ARG A 303 9.38 -19.09 -20.33
C ARG A 303 7.95 -19.23 -20.89
N ASP A 304 7.82 -20.09 -21.90
CA ASP A 304 6.55 -20.42 -22.57
C ASP A 304 5.91 -19.26 -23.35
N LEU A 305 6.65 -18.18 -23.61
CA LEU A 305 6.17 -17.01 -24.37
C LEU A 305 7.03 -16.71 -25.60
N PRO A 306 6.45 -16.14 -26.67
CA PRO A 306 7.16 -15.88 -27.92
C PRO A 306 8.00 -14.59 -27.92
N TYR A 307 8.25 -13.98 -26.76
CA TYR A 307 9.00 -12.74 -26.59
C TYR A 307 9.92 -12.79 -25.36
N GLY A 308 10.92 -11.92 -25.33
CA GLY A 308 11.91 -11.84 -24.25
C GLY A 308 11.77 -10.60 -23.37
N PHE A 309 12.38 -10.67 -22.19
CA PHE A 309 12.53 -9.57 -21.25
C PHE A 309 13.98 -9.01 -21.29
N PRO A 310 14.18 -7.70 -21.17
CA PRO A 310 13.17 -6.64 -21.09
C PRO A 310 12.54 -6.31 -22.45
N PHE A 311 11.45 -5.56 -22.42
CA PHE A 311 10.68 -5.16 -23.60
C PHE A 311 10.14 -3.73 -23.48
N VAL A 312 9.63 -3.21 -24.61
CA VAL A 312 8.87 -1.97 -24.72
C VAL A 312 7.49 -2.31 -25.28
N ASP A 313 6.44 -1.89 -24.59
CA ASP A 313 5.06 -1.94 -25.08
C ASP A 313 4.69 -0.67 -25.85
N VAL A 314 3.95 -0.87 -26.93
CA VAL A 314 3.49 0.17 -27.84
C VAL A 314 1.97 0.09 -27.93
N TRP A 315 1.33 1.02 -27.23
CA TRP A 315 -0.11 1.19 -27.16
C TRP A 315 -0.64 1.98 -28.35
N ILE A 316 -1.80 1.55 -28.84
CA ILE A 316 -2.44 2.13 -30.02
C ILE A 316 -3.61 3.01 -29.60
N TYR A 317 -3.62 4.24 -30.11
CA TYR A 317 -4.76 5.14 -30.04
C TYR A 317 -5.27 5.51 -31.45
N ASP A 318 -6.52 5.95 -31.51
CA ASP A 318 -7.14 6.56 -32.68
C ASP A 318 -7.36 8.06 -32.42
N ASN A 319 -7.16 8.90 -33.44
CA ASN A 319 -7.55 10.29 -33.38
C ASN A 319 -9.05 10.43 -33.66
N LYS A 320 -9.78 11.06 -32.75
CA LYS A 320 -11.14 11.58 -32.98
C LYS A 320 -11.08 13.12 -33.06
N GLU A 321 -12.23 13.76 -33.24
CA GLU A 321 -12.31 15.20 -33.47
C GLU A 321 -11.59 16.04 -32.40
N ASN A 322 -11.77 15.72 -31.11
CA ASN A 322 -11.18 16.48 -30.00
C ASN A 322 -10.23 15.67 -29.11
N ASP A 323 -10.17 14.35 -29.27
CA ASP A 323 -9.51 13.44 -28.33
C ASP A 323 -8.69 12.38 -29.07
N ILE A 324 -7.60 11.93 -28.44
CA ILE A 324 -7.07 10.58 -28.71
C ILE A 324 -7.91 9.57 -27.93
N VAL A 325 -8.17 8.42 -28.53
CA VAL A 325 -8.94 7.35 -27.91
C VAL A 325 -8.16 6.05 -27.98
N TYR A 326 -7.78 5.54 -26.81
CA TYR A 326 -7.15 4.23 -26.70
C TYR A 326 -8.16 3.12 -26.92
N ASN A 327 -7.67 1.95 -27.37
CA ASN A 327 -8.49 0.76 -27.59
C ASN A 327 -9.38 0.38 -26.39
N HIS A 328 -8.90 0.63 -25.17
CA HIS A 328 -9.60 0.32 -23.92
C HIS A 328 -10.59 1.41 -23.46
N GLY A 329 -10.84 2.43 -24.30
CA GLY A 329 -11.85 3.46 -24.07
C GLY A 329 -11.37 4.68 -23.29
N LEU A 330 -10.08 4.75 -22.93
CA LEU A 330 -9.49 5.97 -22.35
C LEU A 330 -9.45 7.05 -23.43
N GLU A 331 -10.13 8.17 -23.18
CA GLU A 331 -10.14 9.34 -24.05
C GLU A 331 -9.29 10.44 -23.41
N VAL A 332 -8.40 11.06 -24.18
CA VAL A 332 -7.56 12.17 -23.70
C VAL A 332 -7.61 13.31 -24.72
N PRO A 333 -7.93 14.55 -24.28
CA PRO A 333 -8.00 15.70 -25.18
C PRO A 333 -6.71 15.94 -25.98
N LEU A 334 -6.85 16.16 -27.28
CA LEU A 334 -5.74 16.39 -28.23
C LEU A 334 -4.85 17.55 -27.78
N ASN A 335 -5.44 18.60 -27.18
CA ASN A 335 -4.71 19.78 -26.70
C ASN A 335 -3.77 19.51 -25.52
N TYR A 336 -3.93 18.40 -24.80
CA TYR A 336 -3.00 17.94 -23.77
C TYR A 336 -1.85 17.11 -24.35
N ILE A 337 -2.05 16.50 -25.52
CA ILE A 337 -1.02 15.69 -26.19
C ILE A 337 -0.18 16.54 -27.13
N PHE A 338 -0.82 17.33 -27.99
CA PHE A 338 -0.22 17.96 -29.16
C PHE A 338 -0.11 19.49 -29.07
N PRO A 339 0.91 20.10 -29.71
CA PRO A 339 2.10 19.42 -30.24
C PRO A 339 2.91 18.78 -29.09
N THR A 340 3.45 17.60 -29.35
CA THR A 340 4.30 16.91 -28.37
C THR A 340 5.61 17.68 -28.17
N ARG A 341 6.33 17.36 -27.09
CA ARG A 341 7.62 17.98 -26.75
C ARG A 341 8.73 16.94 -26.66
N LYS A 342 9.96 17.34 -26.95
CA LYS A 342 11.13 16.49 -26.73
C LYS A 342 11.62 16.64 -25.28
N ALA A 343 12.06 15.53 -24.68
CA ALA A 343 12.60 15.49 -23.33
C ALA A 343 13.74 14.46 -23.24
N LEU A 344 14.69 14.70 -22.33
CA LEU A 344 15.70 13.70 -21.99
C LEU A 344 15.15 12.81 -20.87
N PHE A 345 15.14 11.51 -21.08
CA PHE A 345 14.72 10.53 -20.08
C PHE A 345 15.60 9.28 -20.22
N GLU A 346 16.23 8.85 -19.12
CA GLU A 346 17.09 7.66 -19.13
C GLU A 346 18.22 7.71 -20.18
N GLY A 347 18.73 8.92 -20.46
CA GLY A 347 19.75 9.15 -21.48
C GLY A 347 19.24 9.15 -22.93
N ALA A 348 17.96 8.85 -23.16
CA ALA A 348 17.31 8.88 -24.47
C ALA A 348 16.60 10.22 -24.71
N LEU A 349 16.70 10.76 -25.92
CA LEU A 349 15.86 11.89 -26.35
C LEU A 349 14.49 11.36 -26.77
N VAL A 350 13.51 11.43 -25.87
CA VAL A 350 12.15 10.91 -26.07
C VAL A 350 11.16 12.03 -26.43
N THR A 351 9.94 11.64 -26.78
CA THR A 351 8.81 12.54 -26.98
C THR A 351 7.81 12.38 -25.82
N ILE A 352 7.28 13.48 -25.30
CA ILE A 352 6.25 13.53 -24.24
C ILE A 352 5.03 14.33 -24.71
N PRO A 353 3.85 14.12 -24.10
CA PRO A 353 2.70 15.01 -24.28
C PRO A 353 3.02 16.48 -23.97
N LYS A 354 2.28 17.41 -24.60
CA LYS A 354 2.36 18.84 -24.31
C LYS A 354 2.17 19.12 -22.82
N GLU A 355 1.08 18.57 -22.25
CA GLU A 355 0.63 18.74 -20.87
C GLU A 355 0.65 17.38 -20.13
N PRO A 356 1.84 16.87 -19.74
CA PRO A 356 1.97 15.53 -19.18
C PRO A 356 1.25 15.37 -17.84
N LEU A 357 1.11 16.45 -17.07
CA LEU A 357 0.36 16.47 -15.81
C LEU A 357 -1.13 16.17 -16.03
N HIS A 358 -1.78 16.89 -16.95
CA HIS A 358 -3.19 16.69 -17.29
C HIS A 358 -3.45 15.32 -17.90
N TYR A 359 -2.50 14.79 -18.69
CA TYR A 359 -2.56 13.41 -19.17
C TYR A 359 -2.60 12.40 -18.00
N LEU A 360 -1.72 12.58 -17.01
CA LEU A 360 -1.65 11.71 -15.84
C LEU A 360 -2.87 11.88 -14.92
N ASP A 361 -3.44 13.08 -14.81
CA ASP A 361 -4.66 13.35 -14.03
C ASP A 361 -5.87 12.56 -14.56
N ILE A 362 -5.97 12.40 -15.89
CA ILE A 362 -7.01 11.58 -16.52
C ILE A 362 -6.74 10.09 -16.31
N LYS A 363 -5.48 9.67 -16.48
CA LYS A 363 -5.12 8.25 -16.52
C LYS A 363 -4.99 7.61 -15.14
N TYR A 364 -4.50 8.36 -14.16
CA TYR A 364 -4.19 7.87 -12.82
C TYR A 364 -4.68 8.87 -11.77
N PRO A 365 -5.99 8.97 -11.47
CA PRO A 365 -6.54 10.05 -10.65
C PRO A 365 -5.84 10.33 -9.30
N GLU A 366 -5.22 9.33 -8.68
CA GLU A 366 -4.56 9.43 -7.37
C GLU A 366 -3.02 9.49 -7.47
N TRP A 367 -2.44 9.69 -8.66
CA TRP A 367 -0.99 9.61 -8.87
C TRP A 367 -0.16 10.61 -8.06
N ARG A 368 -0.79 11.73 -7.69
CA ARG A 368 -0.23 12.84 -6.90
C ARG A 368 -0.22 12.55 -5.40
N GLU A 369 -1.09 11.65 -4.98
CA GLU A 369 -1.45 11.41 -3.58
C GLU A 369 -0.93 10.07 -3.09
N GLN A 370 -0.63 9.13 -3.99
CA GLN A 370 -0.08 7.84 -3.63
C GLN A 370 0.75 7.17 -4.72
N ILE A 371 1.67 6.32 -4.29
CA ILE A 371 2.28 5.28 -5.11
C ILE A 371 1.41 4.03 -5.01
N ARG A 372 1.24 3.33 -6.13
CA ARG A 372 0.64 2.00 -6.20
C ARG A 372 1.63 1.06 -6.91
N VAL A 373 2.00 -0.02 -6.23
CA VAL A 373 2.79 -1.13 -6.77
C VAL A 373 1.83 -2.28 -7.05
N TYR A 374 1.76 -2.71 -8.29
CA TYR A 374 0.93 -3.84 -8.70
C TYR A 374 1.65 -5.17 -8.43
N SER A 375 0.89 -6.26 -8.31
CA SER A 375 1.46 -7.58 -8.04
C SER A 375 2.07 -8.26 -9.27
N TRP A 376 1.75 -7.78 -10.47
CA TRP A 376 2.20 -8.37 -11.74
C TRP A 376 3.70 -8.11 -11.93
N SER A 377 4.44 -9.15 -12.36
CA SER A 377 5.81 -8.99 -12.84
C SER A 377 5.84 -9.36 -14.32
N HIS A 378 6.17 -8.39 -15.15
CA HIS A 378 6.38 -8.57 -16.59
C HIS A 378 7.55 -9.50 -16.89
N LYS A 379 8.59 -9.54 -16.06
CA LYS A 379 9.68 -10.52 -16.22
C LYS A 379 9.22 -11.98 -16.09
N LYS A 380 8.17 -12.23 -15.30
CA LYS A 380 7.65 -13.57 -15.01
C LYS A 380 6.31 -13.87 -15.68
N GLU A 381 5.65 -12.85 -16.23
CA GLU A 381 4.29 -12.88 -16.81
C GLU A 381 3.27 -13.56 -15.87
N LYS A 382 3.36 -13.21 -14.58
CA LYS A 382 2.48 -13.65 -13.51
C LYS A 382 2.63 -12.75 -12.28
N SER A 383 1.73 -12.91 -11.31
CA SER A 383 1.90 -12.30 -9.99
C SER A 383 3.21 -12.75 -9.34
N GLY A 384 4.05 -11.77 -9.01
CA GLY A 384 5.40 -11.98 -8.50
C GLY A 384 5.96 -10.85 -7.64
N LEU A 385 5.22 -9.74 -7.52
CA LEU A 385 5.50 -8.63 -6.61
C LEU A 385 4.46 -8.60 -5.51
N PHE A 386 4.85 -8.08 -4.35
CA PHE A 386 3.89 -7.83 -3.27
C PHE A 386 3.17 -6.50 -3.56
N PRO A 387 1.83 -6.50 -3.72
CA PRO A 387 1.11 -5.26 -4.01
C PRO A 387 1.14 -4.34 -2.79
N LEU A 388 1.54 -3.08 -2.99
CA LEU A 388 1.66 -2.07 -1.93
C LEU A 388 1.13 -0.73 -2.40
N SER A 389 0.66 0.09 -1.46
CA SER A 389 0.40 1.51 -1.69
C SER A 389 0.96 2.35 -0.55
N ALA A 390 1.41 3.56 -0.87
CA ALA A 390 1.85 4.54 0.13
C ALA A 390 1.42 5.93 -0.30
N LYS A 391 0.87 6.71 0.63
CA LYS A 391 0.55 8.12 0.46
C LYS A 391 1.83 8.92 0.23
N ILE A 392 1.78 9.85 -0.71
CA ILE A 392 2.85 10.78 -1.06
C ILE A 392 2.25 12.17 -1.30
N SER A 393 3.12 13.14 -1.53
CA SER A 393 2.79 14.45 -2.08
C SER A 393 3.75 14.77 -3.21
N VAL A 394 3.28 15.52 -4.19
CA VAL A 394 4.10 16.02 -5.30
C VAL A 394 4.14 17.55 -5.31
N ASP A 395 5.19 18.13 -5.88
CA ASP A 395 5.27 19.57 -6.12
C ASP A 395 4.41 20.01 -7.32
N VAL A 396 4.49 21.29 -7.66
CA VAL A 396 3.74 21.89 -8.79
C VAL A 396 4.10 21.27 -10.14
N ASP A 397 5.30 20.72 -10.28
CA ASP A 397 5.81 20.07 -11.49
C ASP A 397 5.53 18.55 -11.49
N GLY A 398 4.87 18.05 -10.43
CA GLY A 398 4.53 16.64 -10.26
C GLY A 398 5.65 15.79 -9.69
N LEU A 399 6.77 16.36 -9.27
CA LEU A 399 7.89 15.63 -8.69
C LEU A 399 7.55 15.18 -7.26
N ILE A 400 7.90 13.95 -6.89
CA ILE A 400 7.70 13.45 -5.52
C ILE A 400 8.49 14.28 -4.51
N CYS A 401 7.82 14.73 -3.44
CA CYS A 401 8.47 15.41 -2.32
C CYS A 401 9.22 14.40 -1.44
N SER A 402 10.43 14.72 -1.00
CA SER A 402 11.25 13.87 -0.13
C SER A 402 10.78 13.80 1.32
N THR A 403 9.77 14.59 1.70
CA THR A 403 9.22 14.68 3.06
C THR A 403 7.72 14.39 3.04
N THR A 404 7.35 13.11 3.09
CA THR A 404 5.96 12.65 3.24
C THR A 404 5.84 11.74 4.43
#